data_AF-A0A2M7DQD2-F1
#
_entry.id   AF-A0A2M7DQD2-F1
#
_cell.length_a   1.000
_cell.length_b   1.000
_cell.length_c   1.000
_cell.angle_alpha   90.00
_cell.angle_beta   90.00
_cell.angle_gamma   90.00
#
_symmetry.space_group_name_H-M   'P 1'
#
loop_
_entity.id
_entity.type
_entity.pdbx_description
1 polymer ?
#
loop_
_entity_poly.entity_id
_entity_poly.type
_entity_poly.pdbx_seq_one_letter_code
_entity_poly.pdbx_strand_id
1 'polypeptide(L)'
;MFTIKYLKIYLIFLLLFLFLAIGLAYAEELSEKLKGRILLQIESHGEAWYVNPDSQKRFYLGRPADAFAVMREQGLGVSNKDFASFNGVAPKRLAGKILLKVEANGEVYYVNPIDLKMIYLGRPADAFAVMREQGLGITNENLAKIKIDEKSSPIISEEATEIVKEIEEKPDEEVVVETPEEIATGTEEIIIDTPEESATTTEEVVIDLPAGQAGETAATSCVWLAEYFNNKSLFGSPLATSSVDEVNFNWGSGGPEGINKINNFSARFTANCYFAGGNYEFQTKFDDAIRVYLDNENFLQSWADNNTAKIINRERNIEKGNHEVKVEYYDAASNAVISVGWVMIN
;
A
#
# COMPACT_ATOMS: atom_id res chain seq x y z
N MET A 1 -55.83 43.94 -37.95
CA MET A 1 -55.74 43.72 -36.48
C MET A 1 -55.52 42.25 -36.10
N PHE A 2 -56.04 41.27 -36.86
CA PHE A 2 -55.87 39.84 -36.58
C PHE A 2 -54.44 39.31 -36.76
N THR A 3 -53.71 39.71 -37.82
CA THR A 3 -52.36 39.21 -38.13
C THR A 3 -51.28 39.59 -37.10
N ILE A 4 -51.35 40.79 -36.54
CA ILE A 4 -50.38 41.28 -35.54
C ILE A 4 -50.51 40.51 -34.20
N LYS A 5 -51.71 40.00 -33.89
CA LYS A 5 -51.98 39.28 -32.62
C LYS A 5 -51.32 37.91 -32.61
N TYR A 6 -51.37 37.19 -33.73
CA TYR A 6 -50.70 35.89 -33.89
C TYR A 6 -49.18 36.03 -34.02
N LEU A 7 -48.69 37.10 -34.64
CA LEU A 7 -47.25 37.37 -34.72
C LEU A 7 -46.61 37.60 -33.34
N LYS A 8 -47.30 38.31 -32.43
CA LYS A 8 -46.83 38.48 -31.04
C LYS A 8 -46.84 37.17 -30.25
N ILE A 9 -47.83 36.30 -30.46
CA ILE A 9 -47.90 34.99 -29.80
C ILE A 9 -46.78 34.08 -30.31
N TYR A 10 -46.54 34.04 -31.63
CA TYR A 10 -45.41 33.29 -32.20
C TYR A 10 -44.06 33.82 -31.72
N LEU A 11 -43.89 35.14 -31.57
CA LEU A 11 -42.65 35.73 -31.06
C LEU A 11 -42.43 35.38 -29.57
N ILE A 12 -43.49 35.32 -28.77
CA ILE A 12 -43.41 34.89 -27.36
C ILE A 12 -43.08 33.40 -27.27
N PHE A 13 -43.71 32.54 -28.07
CA PHE A 13 -43.36 31.11 -28.12
C PHE A 13 -41.95 30.88 -28.67
N LEU A 14 -41.50 31.67 -29.65
CA LEU A 14 -40.13 31.63 -30.17
C LEU A 14 -39.13 32.06 -29.09
N LEU A 15 -39.38 33.15 -28.36
CA LEU A 15 -38.55 33.61 -27.23
C LEU A 15 -38.56 32.64 -26.06
N LEU A 16 -39.70 32.00 -25.77
CA LEU A 16 -39.84 31.01 -24.70
C LEU A 16 -39.18 29.68 -25.08
N PHE A 17 -39.21 29.31 -26.37
CA PHE A 17 -38.45 28.18 -26.91
C PHE A 17 -36.95 28.51 -26.99
N LEU A 18 -36.58 29.76 -27.28
CA LEU A 18 -35.19 30.23 -27.19
C LEU A 18 -34.71 30.17 -25.73
N PHE A 19 -35.52 30.61 -24.76
CA PHE A 19 -35.21 30.54 -23.33
C PHE A 19 -35.19 29.09 -22.80
N LEU A 20 -36.07 28.21 -23.30
CA LEU A 20 -36.08 26.77 -22.97
C LEU A 20 -34.88 26.04 -23.59
N ALA A 21 -34.48 26.41 -24.81
CA ALA A 21 -33.28 25.89 -25.47
C ALA A 21 -31.98 26.42 -24.85
N ILE A 22 -31.97 27.66 -24.35
CA ILE A 22 -30.85 28.22 -23.56
C ILE A 22 -30.78 27.57 -22.17
N GLY A 23 -31.92 27.22 -21.55
CA GLY A 23 -31.97 26.48 -20.27
C GLY A 23 -31.55 25.00 -20.36
N LEU A 24 -31.62 24.41 -21.56
CA LEU A 24 -31.06 23.08 -21.87
C LEU A 24 -29.58 23.14 -22.25
N ALA A 25 -29.02 24.33 -22.48
CA ALA A 25 -27.63 24.53 -22.83
C ALA A 25 -26.80 24.72 -21.54
N TYR A 26 -26.03 23.68 -21.21
CA TYR A 26 -24.90 23.63 -20.28
C TYR A 26 -25.22 23.53 -18.78
N ALA A 27 -25.76 22.38 -18.36
CA ALA A 27 -25.22 21.80 -17.14
C ALA A 27 -23.76 21.43 -17.45
N GLU A 28 -22.81 22.22 -16.93
CA GLU A 28 -21.39 21.88 -17.03
C GLU A 28 -21.20 20.46 -16.48
N GLU A 29 -20.70 19.57 -17.34
CA GLU A 29 -20.51 18.15 -17.01
C GLU A 29 -19.65 18.06 -15.75
N LEU A 30 -20.02 17.17 -14.82
CA LEU A 30 -19.31 17.08 -13.54
C LEU A 30 -17.81 16.80 -13.74
N SER A 31 -17.46 16.11 -14.81
CA SER A 31 -16.09 15.87 -15.27
C SER A 31 -15.34 17.17 -15.58
N GLU A 32 -15.97 18.14 -16.26
CA GLU A 32 -15.40 19.46 -16.57
C GLU A 32 -15.13 20.27 -15.30
N LYS A 33 -16.05 20.24 -14.32
CA LYS A 33 -15.89 20.92 -13.02
C LYS A 33 -14.75 20.34 -12.18
N LEU A 34 -14.57 19.03 -12.27
CA LEU A 34 -13.65 18.27 -11.43
C LEU A 34 -12.34 17.93 -12.14
N LYS A 35 -12.17 18.38 -13.39
CA LYS A 35 -10.98 18.07 -14.17
C LYS A 35 -9.71 18.57 -13.48
N GLY A 36 -8.70 17.73 -13.48
CA GLY A 36 -7.44 17.99 -12.78
C GLY A 36 -7.50 17.79 -11.27
N ARG A 37 -8.63 17.40 -10.67
CA ARG A 37 -8.74 17.13 -9.23
C ARG A 37 -8.40 15.68 -8.93
N ILE A 38 -7.87 15.48 -7.73
CA ILE A 38 -7.89 14.18 -7.05
C ILE A 38 -9.20 14.11 -6.27
N LEU A 39 -9.91 12.99 -6.36
CA LEU A 39 -11.18 12.74 -5.72
C LEU A 39 -11.04 11.57 -4.74
N LEU A 40 -11.71 11.65 -3.61
CA LEU A 40 -11.79 10.59 -2.61
C LEU A 40 -13.23 10.08 -2.53
N GLN A 41 -13.42 8.80 -2.81
CA GLN A 41 -14.73 8.17 -2.77
C GLN A 41 -15.13 7.90 -1.31
N ILE A 42 -16.07 8.69 -0.79
CA ILE A 42 -16.39 8.73 0.65
C ILE A 42 -17.39 7.65 1.10
N GLU A 43 -18.08 7.01 0.16
CA GLU A 43 -19.09 5.97 0.42
C GLU A 43 -18.56 4.54 0.13
N SER A 44 -17.24 4.40 -0.04
CA SER A 44 -16.51 3.14 -0.29
C SER A 44 -15.31 3.05 0.66
N HIS A 45 -14.29 2.28 0.30
CA HIS A 45 -13.04 2.07 1.04
C HIS A 45 -12.09 3.29 1.02
N GLY A 46 -12.58 4.51 0.74
CA GLY A 46 -11.76 5.72 0.64
C GLY A 46 -10.91 5.79 -0.63
N GLU A 47 -11.33 5.08 -1.70
CA GLU A 47 -10.59 4.96 -2.94
C GLU A 47 -10.30 6.31 -3.59
N ALA A 48 -9.06 6.48 -4.08
CA ALA A 48 -8.62 7.69 -4.74
C ALA A 48 -8.80 7.60 -6.26
N TRP A 49 -9.17 8.72 -6.85
CA TRP A 49 -9.37 8.87 -8.29
C TRP A 49 -8.74 10.16 -8.78
N TYR A 50 -8.23 10.17 -10.02
CA TYR A 50 -7.74 11.37 -10.69
C TYR A 50 -8.58 11.65 -11.92
N VAL A 51 -9.09 12.87 -12.07
CA VAL A 51 -9.78 13.29 -13.29
C VAL A 51 -8.79 13.96 -14.21
N ASN A 52 -8.48 13.37 -15.35
CA ASN A 52 -7.52 13.94 -16.28
C ASN A 52 -8.07 15.24 -16.92
N PRO A 53 -7.30 16.34 -16.93
CA PRO A 53 -7.77 17.64 -17.43
C PRO A 53 -8.00 17.69 -18.95
N ASP A 54 -7.37 16.80 -19.72
CA ASP A 54 -7.47 16.74 -21.18
C ASP A 54 -8.59 15.80 -21.62
N SER A 55 -8.62 14.58 -21.07
CA SER A 55 -9.62 13.57 -21.45
C SER A 55 -10.92 13.65 -20.66
N GLN A 56 -10.91 14.34 -19.52
CA GLN A 56 -12.02 14.43 -18.55
C GLN A 56 -12.49 13.08 -18.00
N LYS A 57 -11.70 12.02 -18.23
CA LYS A 57 -11.94 10.70 -17.68
C LYS A 57 -11.32 10.57 -16.29
N ARG A 58 -11.95 9.76 -15.45
CA ARG A 58 -11.40 9.36 -14.16
C ARG A 58 -10.48 8.16 -14.30
N PHE A 59 -9.38 8.21 -13.57
CA PHE A 59 -8.38 7.17 -13.44
C PHE A 59 -8.34 6.71 -11.98
N TYR A 60 -8.29 5.41 -11.77
CA TYR A 60 -8.20 4.81 -10.45
C TYR A 60 -6.78 4.98 -9.90
N LEU A 61 -6.66 5.43 -8.66
CA LEU A 61 -5.40 5.61 -7.95
C LEU A 61 -5.31 4.73 -6.69
N GLY A 62 -6.27 3.83 -6.47
CA GLY A 62 -6.41 3.10 -5.21
C GLY A 62 -5.26 2.13 -4.92
N ARG A 63 -4.67 1.48 -5.95
CA ARG A 63 -3.49 0.61 -5.77
C ARG A 63 -2.22 1.34 -6.23
N PRO A 64 -1.05 1.06 -5.61
CA PRO A 64 0.23 1.65 -6.04
C PRO A 64 0.54 1.42 -7.52
N ALA A 65 0.22 0.24 -8.06
CA ALA A 65 0.44 -0.08 -9.48
C ALA A 65 -0.40 0.79 -10.41
N ASP A 66 -1.67 1.07 -10.06
CA ASP A 66 -2.54 1.93 -10.87
C ASP A 66 -2.06 3.38 -10.82
N ALA A 67 -1.74 3.86 -9.61
CA ALA A 67 -1.23 5.21 -9.43
C ALA A 67 0.06 5.42 -10.23
N PHE A 68 0.97 4.45 -10.22
CA PHE A 68 2.19 4.49 -11.02
C PHE A 68 1.90 4.46 -12.53
N ALA A 69 0.97 3.62 -12.98
CA ALA A 69 0.56 3.56 -14.39
C ALA A 69 -0.01 4.90 -14.85
N VAL A 70 -0.87 5.53 -14.04
CA VAL A 70 -1.43 6.86 -14.30
C VAL A 70 -0.34 7.92 -14.37
N MET A 71 0.58 7.95 -13.40
CA MET A 71 1.69 8.92 -13.42
C MET A 71 2.58 8.77 -14.65
N ARG A 72 2.87 7.54 -15.08
CA ARG A 72 3.70 7.24 -16.24
C ARG A 72 2.99 7.58 -17.56
N GLU A 73 1.72 7.23 -17.68
CA GLU A 73 0.98 7.33 -18.96
C GLU A 73 0.31 8.68 -19.17
N GLN A 74 -0.11 9.33 -18.07
CA GLN A 74 -0.79 10.63 -18.10
C GLN A 74 0.13 11.79 -17.70
N GLY A 75 1.36 11.49 -17.27
CA GLY A 75 2.36 12.48 -16.88
C GLY A 75 2.88 13.27 -18.08
N LEU A 76 2.93 14.59 -17.93
CA LEU A 76 3.53 15.49 -18.91
C LEU A 76 5.01 15.67 -18.59
N GLY A 77 5.88 15.29 -19.52
CA GLY A 77 7.32 15.54 -19.41
C GLY A 77 7.65 17.04 -19.28
N VAL A 78 8.52 17.39 -18.33
CA VAL A 78 9.01 18.75 -18.12
C VAL A 78 10.52 18.74 -17.91
N SER A 79 11.23 19.69 -18.55
CA SER A 79 12.68 19.87 -18.37
C SER A 79 12.99 20.47 -16.99
N ASN A 80 14.20 20.25 -16.47
CA ASN A 80 14.63 20.88 -15.21
C ASN A 80 14.61 22.40 -15.31
N LYS A 81 14.95 22.94 -16.49
CA LYS A 81 14.93 24.38 -16.77
C LYS A 81 13.51 24.96 -16.68
N ASP A 82 12.55 24.33 -17.34
CA ASP A 82 11.16 24.81 -17.33
C ASP A 82 10.56 24.65 -15.93
N PHE A 83 10.78 23.50 -15.28
CA PHE A 83 10.31 23.26 -13.92
C PHE A 83 10.85 24.31 -12.94
N ALA A 84 12.15 24.62 -13.00
CA ALA A 84 12.77 25.65 -12.17
C ALA A 84 12.19 27.05 -12.46
N SER A 85 11.88 27.36 -13.72
CA SER A 85 11.30 28.66 -14.11
C SER A 85 9.93 28.94 -13.48
N PHE A 86 9.22 27.89 -13.03
CA PHE A 86 7.91 28.01 -12.39
C PHE A 86 8.00 28.51 -10.93
N ASN A 87 9.18 28.47 -10.29
CA ASN A 87 9.37 28.94 -8.91
C ASN A 87 8.33 28.39 -7.92
N GLY A 88 7.98 27.10 -8.03
CA GLY A 88 7.01 26.42 -7.17
C GLY A 88 5.53 26.59 -7.56
N VAL A 89 5.21 27.48 -8.52
CA VAL A 89 3.85 27.75 -8.99
C VAL A 89 3.78 27.58 -10.50
N ALA A 90 3.06 26.57 -10.98
CA ALA A 90 2.99 26.23 -12.39
C ALA A 90 2.16 27.25 -13.20
N PRO A 91 2.43 27.42 -14.51
CA PRO A 91 1.54 28.14 -15.41
C PRO A 91 0.12 27.56 -15.42
N LYS A 92 -0.91 28.41 -15.53
CA LYS A 92 -2.33 27.99 -15.50
C LYS A 92 -2.69 26.89 -16.50
N ARG A 93 -2.02 26.82 -17.66
CA ARG A 93 -2.21 25.75 -18.66
C ARG A 93 -1.84 24.34 -18.13
N LEU A 94 -1.11 24.26 -17.03
CA LEU A 94 -0.71 23.03 -16.36
C LEU A 94 -1.60 22.69 -15.15
N ALA A 95 -2.63 23.50 -14.86
CA ALA A 95 -3.54 23.27 -13.74
C ALA A 95 -4.08 21.84 -13.75
N GLY A 96 -3.89 21.13 -12.63
CA GLY A 96 -4.37 19.77 -12.46
C GLY A 96 -3.59 18.69 -13.20
N LYS A 97 -2.50 19.03 -13.91
CA LYS A 97 -1.66 18.04 -14.59
C LYS A 97 -0.70 17.36 -13.63
N ILE A 98 -0.32 16.14 -13.99
CA ILE A 98 0.82 15.43 -13.42
C ILE A 98 2.04 15.79 -14.28
N LEU A 99 3.12 16.26 -13.66
CA LEU A 99 4.38 16.60 -14.32
C LEU A 99 5.43 15.55 -14.00
N LEU A 100 6.13 15.08 -15.03
CA LEU A 100 7.24 14.15 -14.93
C LEU A 100 8.54 14.87 -15.27
N LYS A 101 9.43 15.00 -14.30
CA LYS A 101 10.71 15.67 -14.48
C LYS A 101 11.72 14.69 -15.07
N VAL A 102 11.82 14.71 -16.39
CA VAL A 102 12.51 13.66 -17.18
C VAL A 102 14.03 13.62 -16.98
N GLU A 103 14.61 14.69 -16.45
CA GLU A 103 16.06 14.83 -16.21
C GLU A 103 16.46 14.63 -14.74
N ALA A 104 15.50 14.29 -13.87
CA ALA A 104 15.73 14.11 -12.43
C ALA A 104 15.15 12.77 -11.96
N ASN A 105 15.68 11.65 -12.47
CA ASN A 105 15.29 10.29 -12.08
C ASN A 105 13.78 9.99 -12.16
N GLY A 106 13.01 10.76 -12.93
CA GLY A 106 11.57 10.59 -13.05
C GLY A 106 10.75 11.09 -11.87
N GLU A 107 11.21 12.12 -11.14
CA GLU A 107 10.40 12.79 -10.12
C GLU A 107 9.03 13.22 -10.67
N VAL A 108 7.97 12.96 -9.89
CA VAL A 108 6.59 13.25 -10.27
C VAL A 108 6.01 14.34 -9.37
N TYR A 109 5.27 15.27 -9.97
CA TYR A 109 4.59 16.35 -9.26
C TYR A 109 3.14 16.50 -9.73
N TYR A 110 2.23 16.74 -8.80
CA TYR A 110 0.85 17.15 -9.07
C TYR A 110 0.75 18.68 -9.03
N VAL A 111 0.15 19.28 -10.05
CA VAL A 111 -0.17 20.71 -10.03
C VAL A 111 -1.58 20.90 -9.48
N ASN A 112 -1.70 21.50 -8.29
CA ASN A 112 -3.02 21.81 -7.75
C ASN A 112 -3.77 22.80 -8.68
N PRO A 113 -4.99 22.49 -9.14
CA PRO A 113 -5.70 23.30 -10.14
C PRO A 113 -6.27 24.62 -9.58
N ILE A 114 -6.27 24.81 -8.26
CA ILE A 114 -6.75 26.01 -7.57
C ILE A 114 -5.62 27.01 -7.40
N ASP A 115 -4.53 26.62 -6.74
CA ASP A 115 -3.42 27.52 -6.37
C ASP A 115 -2.16 27.34 -7.24
N LEU A 116 -2.19 26.38 -8.17
CA LEU A 116 -1.11 26.07 -9.11
C LEU A 116 0.20 25.62 -8.45
N LYS A 117 0.19 25.31 -7.15
CA LYS A 117 1.36 24.76 -6.47
C LYS A 117 1.71 23.39 -7.01
N MET A 118 3.00 23.17 -7.19
CA MET A 118 3.54 21.87 -7.59
C MET A 118 3.86 21.06 -6.34
N ILE A 119 3.14 19.95 -6.16
CA ILE A 119 3.23 19.09 -4.97
C ILE A 119 3.88 17.78 -5.37
N TYR A 120 4.93 17.38 -4.66
CA TYR A 120 5.70 16.18 -4.97
C TYR A 120 4.90 14.90 -4.72
N LEU A 121 5.00 13.93 -5.64
CA LEU A 121 4.32 12.64 -5.60
C LEU A 121 5.29 11.44 -5.56
N GLY A 122 6.60 11.68 -5.50
CA GLY A 122 7.59 10.64 -5.78
C GLY A 122 7.71 9.55 -4.71
N ARG A 123 7.43 9.84 -3.43
CA ARG A 123 7.38 8.80 -2.38
C ARG A 123 5.93 8.40 -2.09
N PRO A 124 5.64 7.14 -1.75
CA PRO A 124 4.29 6.70 -1.39
C PRO A 124 3.62 7.54 -0.30
N ALA A 125 4.38 7.94 0.72
CA ALA A 125 3.89 8.81 1.80
C ALA A 125 3.52 10.22 1.31
N ASP A 126 4.28 10.79 0.37
CA ASP A 126 3.97 12.11 -0.19
C ASP A 126 2.71 12.03 -1.06
N ALA A 127 2.63 11.04 -1.95
CA ALA A 127 1.45 10.81 -2.78
C ALA A 127 0.19 10.64 -1.93
N PHE A 128 0.28 9.91 -0.82
CA PHE A 128 -0.81 9.75 0.13
C PHE A 128 -1.19 11.08 0.82
N ALA A 129 -0.21 11.88 1.26
CA ALA A 129 -0.46 13.20 1.83
C ALA A 129 -1.20 14.10 0.82
N VAL A 130 -0.79 14.09 -0.45
CA VAL A 130 -1.50 14.81 -1.51
C VAL A 130 -2.94 14.32 -1.66
N MET A 131 -3.17 13.01 -1.72
CA MET A 131 -4.53 12.46 -1.82
C MET A 131 -5.40 12.89 -0.64
N ARG A 132 -4.88 12.85 0.59
CA ARG A 132 -5.63 13.23 1.81
C ARG A 132 -5.90 14.74 1.90
N GLU A 133 -4.92 15.57 1.57
CA GLU A 133 -4.99 17.02 1.77
C GLU A 133 -5.64 17.75 0.59
N GLN A 134 -5.47 17.23 -0.62
CA GLN A 134 -5.95 17.84 -1.86
C GLN A 134 -7.16 17.11 -2.44
N GLY A 135 -7.44 15.90 -1.96
CA GLY A 135 -8.55 15.08 -2.40
C GLY A 135 -9.89 15.69 -2.05
N LEU A 136 -10.76 15.83 -3.06
CA LEU A 136 -12.13 16.26 -2.86
C LEU A 136 -13.04 15.05 -2.66
N GLY A 137 -13.80 15.02 -1.56
CA GLY A 137 -14.80 13.98 -1.33
C GLY A 137 -15.86 13.93 -2.43
N ILE A 138 -16.19 12.73 -2.90
CA ILE A 138 -17.22 12.49 -3.92
C ILE A 138 -18.06 11.25 -3.59
N THR A 139 -19.38 11.34 -3.82
CA THR A 139 -20.32 10.22 -3.66
C THR A 139 -20.23 9.25 -4.83
N ASN A 140 -20.67 8.01 -4.65
CA ASN A 140 -20.67 6.98 -5.68
C ASN A 140 -21.51 7.41 -6.90
N GLU A 141 -22.67 8.01 -6.64
CA GLU A 141 -23.57 8.53 -7.69
C GLU A 141 -22.91 9.61 -8.54
N ASN A 142 -22.19 10.54 -7.90
CA ASN A 142 -21.53 11.64 -8.61
C ASN A 142 -20.27 11.14 -9.32
N LEU A 143 -19.50 10.26 -8.70
CA LEU A 143 -18.33 9.65 -9.33
C LEU A 143 -18.75 8.93 -10.62
N ALA A 144 -19.84 8.13 -10.57
CA ALA A 144 -20.39 7.38 -11.70
C ALA A 144 -20.71 8.25 -12.93
N LYS A 145 -20.97 9.55 -12.75
CA LYS A 145 -21.23 10.51 -13.85
C LYS A 145 -19.96 10.89 -14.62
N ILE A 146 -18.77 10.62 -14.07
CA ILE A 146 -17.48 10.87 -14.72
C ILE A 146 -17.01 9.58 -15.38
N LYS A 147 -16.83 9.57 -16.70
CA LYS A 147 -16.41 8.36 -17.44
C LYS A 147 -15.07 7.84 -16.93
N ILE A 148 -14.99 6.54 -16.67
CA ILE A 148 -13.73 5.87 -16.35
C ILE A 148 -12.92 5.63 -17.65
N ASP A 149 -11.60 5.73 -17.58
CA ASP A 149 -10.77 5.29 -18.70
C ASP A 149 -10.75 3.77 -18.80
N GLU A 150 -10.85 3.22 -20.02
CA GLU A 150 -10.99 1.77 -20.26
C GLU A 150 -9.76 0.98 -19.78
N LYS A 151 -8.59 1.61 -19.72
CA LYS A 151 -7.36 1.01 -19.18
C LYS A 151 -7.23 1.17 -17.67
N SER A 152 -8.09 1.99 -17.06
CA SER A 152 -8.14 2.23 -15.63
C SER A 152 -9.26 1.38 -15.03
N SER A 153 -8.94 0.19 -14.52
CA SER A 153 -9.94 -0.70 -13.92
C SER A 153 -9.66 -1.00 -12.45
N PRO A 154 -10.65 -0.81 -11.55
CA PRO A 154 -10.64 -1.49 -10.26
C PRO A 154 -10.92 -3.00 -10.35
N ILE A 155 -11.33 -3.52 -11.54
CA ILE A 155 -12.05 -4.81 -11.69
C ILE A 155 -11.28 -5.93 -12.44
N ILE A 156 -9.97 -5.83 -12.71
CA ILE A 156 -9.26 -6.93 -13.42
C ILE A 156 -9.00 -8.18 -12.52
N SER A 157 -9.41 -8.19 -11.25
CA SER A 157 -9.15 -9.33 -10.36
C SER A 157 -10.27 -10.36 -10.22
N GLU A 158 -11.51 -10.11 -10.68
CA GLU A 158 -12.60 -11.09 -10.51
C GLU A 158 -12.84 -11.96 -11.77
N GLU A 159 -12.86 -11.37 -12.98
CA GLU A 159 -13.02 -12.15 -14.22
C GLU A 159 -11.76 -12.94 -14.62
N ALA A 160 -10.56 -12.47 -14.23
CA ALA A 160 -9.32 -13.20 -14.52
C ALA A 160 -9.21 -14.53 -13.74
N THR A 161 -9.79 -14.60 -12.55
CA THR A 161 -9.84 -15.83 -11.74
C THR A 161 -10.74 -16.91 -12.32
N GLU A 162 -11.76 -16.56 -13.09
CA GLU A 162 -12.60 -17.55 -13.80
C GLU A 162 -11.89 -18.11 -15.04
N ILE A 163 -11.15 -17.28 -15.77
CA ILE A 163 -10.42 -17.71 -16.97
C ILE A 163 -9.22 -18.61 -16.59
N VAL A 164 -8.56 -18.36 -15.45
CA VAL A 164 -7.46 -19.21 -14.97
C VAL A 164 -7.96 -20.57 -14.48
N LYS A 165 -9.14 -20.63 -13.85
CA LYS A 165 -9.75 -21.91 -13.43
C LYS A 165 -10.11 -22.81 -14.60
N GLU A 166 -10.51 -22.25 -15.74
CA GLU A 166 -10.87 -23.04 -16.93
C GLU A 166 -9.65 -23.60 -17.68
N ILE A 167 -8.44 -23.10 -17.41
CA ILE A 167 -7.19 -23.59 -18.03
C ILE A 167 -6.54 -24.70 -17.19
N GLU A 168 -6.79 -24.75 -15.88
CA GLU A 168 -6.17 -25.72 -14.96
C GLU A 168 -6.88 -27.09 -14.91
N GLU A 169 -8.08 -27.22 -15.49
CA GLU A 169 -8.92 -28.44 -15.46
C GLU A 169 -8.81 -29.35 -16.70
N LYS A 170 -7.69 -29.37 -17.42
CA LYS A 170 -7.41 -30.39 -18.44
C LYS A 170 -6.33 -31.38 -17.99
N PRO A 171 -6.65 -32.67 -17.77
CA PRO A 171 -5.68 -33.68 -17.37
C PRO A 171 -5.11 -34.39 -18.60
N ASP A 172 -3.80 -34.43 -18.71
CA ASP A 172 -2.98 -35.38 -19.49
C ASP A 172 -1.57 -35.27 -18.84
N GLU A 173 -0.80 -36.28 -18.48
CA GLU A 173 -0.69 -37.66 -18.95
C GLU A 173 0.13 -38.45 -17.89
N GLU A 174 -0.17 -39.74 -17.77
CA GLU A 174 0.39 -40.70 -16.81
C GLU A 174 1.86 -41.07 -17.16
N VAL A 175 2.81 -40.90 -16.22
CA VAL A 175 4.13 -41.53 -16.32
C VAL A 175 4.48 -42.20 -14.99
N VAL A 176 4.31 -43.52 -15.00
CA VAL A 176 4.73 -44.49 -13.98
C VAL A 176 6.25 -44.65 -14.03
N VAL A 177 6.94 -44.48 -12.90
CA VAL A 177 8.25 -45.11 -12.67
C VAL A 177 8.38 -45.52 -11.19
N GLU A 178 8.87 -46.74 -11.01
CA GLU A 178 8.75 -47.64 -9.86
C GLU A 178 9.60 -47.33 -8.61
N THR A 179 9.15 -47.87 -7.49
CA THR A 179 9.83 -48.06 -6.18
C THR A 179 10.93 -49.14 -6.22
N PRO A 180 11.86 -49.14 -5.24
CA PRO A 180 11.86 -50.28 -4.30
C PRO A 180 12.16 -49.94 -2.81
N GLU A 181 11.48 -50.69 -1.92
CA GLU A 181 11.91 -51.43 -0.68
C GLU A 181 13.23 -51.06 0.05
N GLU A 182 13.45 -51.20 1.38
CA GLU A 182 12.90 -52.01 2.49
C GLU A 182 13.46 -51.49 3.87
N ILE A 183 12.67 -51.64 4.95
CA ILE A 183 12.93 -52.13 6.35
C ILE A 183 14.01 -51.50 7.29
N ALA A 184 13.55 -51.15 8.52
CA ALA A 184 14.01 -51.62 9.86
C ALA A 184 14.12 -50.48 10.90
N THR A 185 13.12 -50.27 11.76
CA THR A 185 12.95 -50.81 13.14
C THR A 185 14.03 -50.44 14.16
N GLY A 186 13.63 -49.80 15.27
CA GLY A 186 14.43 -49.68 16.49
C GLY A 186 13.83 -48.73 17.53
N THR A 187 12.92 -49.24 18.36
CA THR A 187 12.45 -48.61 19.62
C THR A 187 13.43 -48.86 20.76
N GLU A 188 13.70 -47.84 21.58
CA GLU A 188 13.77 -47.91 23.06
C GLU A 188 14.08 -46.51 23.64
N GLU A 189 13.21 -46.01 24.53
CA GLU A 189 13.54 -44.93 25.46
C GLU A 189 12.99 -45.32 26.85
N ILE A 190 13.89 -45.32 27.84
CA ILE A 190 13.61 -45.59 29.25
C ILE A 190 13.73 -44.28 30.03
N ILE A 191 12.88 -44.19 31.05
CA ILE A 191 12.37 -43.02 31.77
C ILE A 191 13.21 -42.69 33.03
N ILE A 192 13.06 -41.44 33.53
CA ILE A 192 13.22 -40.91 34.91
C ILE A 192 14.70 -40.66 35.32
N ASP A 193 15.14 -39.50 35.81
CA ASP A 193 14.61 -38.73 36.93
C ASP A 193 15.20 -37.31 36.98
N THR A 194 14.42 -36.36 37.50
CA THR A 194 14.85 -35.05 38.01
C THR A 194 14.48 -35.04 39.48
N PRO A 195 15.31 -34.52 40.40
CA PRO A 195 14.90 -33.25 41.01
C PRO A 195 16.06 -32.34 41.45
N GLU A 196 15.72 -31.04 41.55
CA GLU A 196 15.98 -30.06 42.64
C GLU A 196 17.37 -30.06 43.35
N GLU A 197 17.98 -28.97 43.82
CA GLU A 197 17.55 -27.65 44.24
C GLU A 197 18.81 -26.80 44.53
N SER A 198 18.62 -25.47 44.55
CA SER A 198 19.16 -24.52 45.54
C SER A 198 20.60 -24.01 45.51
N ALA A 199 20.63 -22.67 45.67
CA ALA A 199 21.48 -21.88 46.57
C ALA A 199 22.52 -20.94 45.92
N THR A 200 22.08 -19.68 45.87
CA THR A 200 22.82 -18.42 45.87
C THR A 200 24.02 -18.38 46.82
N THR A 201 25.13 -17.76 46.38
CA THR A 201 25.92 -16.87 47.24
C THR A 201 26.74 -15.89 46.40
N THR A 202 26.62 -14.62 46.77
CA THR A 202 27.36 -13.45 46.31
C THR A 202 28.75 -13.40 46.93
N GLU A 203 29.78 -13.05 46.15
CA GLU A 203 30.93 -12.29 46.65
C GLU A 203 31.63 -11.54 45.49
N GLU A 204 31.82 -10.23 45.67
CA GLU A 204 32.59 -9.35 44.79
C GLU A 204 34.09 -9.67 44.87
N VAL A 205 34.74 -9.88 43.73
CA VAL A 205 36.19 -9.72 43.60
C VAL A 205 36.49 -8.95 42.30
N VAL A 206 36.96 -7.72 42.47
CA VAL A 206 37.45 -6.86 41.39
C VAL A 206 38.87 -7.31 41.01
N ILE A 207 39.05 -7.84 39.80
CA ILE A 207 40.38 -8.03 39.19
C ILE A 207 40.35 -7.51 37.76
N ASP A 208 41.31 -6.64 37.47
CA ASP A 208 41.51 -5.90 36.23
C ASP A 208 42.24 -6.76 35.17
N LEU A 209 41.57 -6.95 34.01
CA LEU A 209 42.04 -7.25 32.63
C LEU A 209 42.85 -8.56 32.34
N PRO A 210 42.54 -9.29 31.24
CA PRO A 210 42.84 -8.81 29.88
C PRO A 210 41.80 -9.11 28.79
N ALA A 211 41.92 -8.35 27.70
CA ALA A 211 41.12 -8.43 26.49
C ALA A 211 41.14 -9.82 25.84
N GLY A 212 39.95 -10.35 25.52
CA GLY A 212 39.79 -11.51 24.64
C GLY A 212 38.69 -12.48 25.06
N GLN A 213 37.43 -12.05 24.99
CA GLN A 213 36.31 -12.97 24.72
C GLN A 213 35.14 -12.17 24.15
N ALA A 214 35.08 -12.08 22.82
CA ALA A 214 33.90 -11.60 22.12
C ALA A 214 32.88 -12.73 22.11
N GLY A 215 31.92 -12.64 23.01
CA GLY A 215 30.88 -13.65 23.17
C GLY A 215 29.91 -13.24 24.26
N GLU A 216 29.24 -12.10 24.10
CA GLU A 216 27.97 -11.81 24.77
C GLU A 216 27.22 -10.67 24.05
N THR A 217 26.10 -11.08 23.43
CA THR A 217 24.80 -10.40 23.39
C THR A 217 24.76 -8.86 23.38
N ALA A 218 24.45 -8.31 22.21
CA ALA A 218 23.63 -7.11 22.11
C ALA A 218 22.80 -7.17 20.82
N ALA A 219 21.76 -8.03 20.82
CA ALA A 219 20.62 -7.72 19.98
C ALA A 219 20.00 -6.46 20.59
N THR A 220 20.26 -5.31 19.96
CA THR A 220 19.60 -4.06 20.33
C THR A 220 18.10 -4.29 20.14
N SER A 221 17.35 -4.43 21.23
CA SER A 221 15.89 -4.51 21.18
C SER A 221 15.39 -3.21 20.57
N CYS A 222 14.86 -3.26 19.36
CA CYS A 222 14.28 -2.09 18.73
C CYS A 222 12.86 -1.91 19.24
N VAL A 223 12.51 -0.69 19.62
CA VAL A 223 11.11 -0.36 19.93
C VAL A 223 10.38 -0.06 18.63
N TRP A 224 9.34 -0.81 18.35
CA TRP A 224 8.53 -0.70 17.14
C TRP A 224 7.30 0.16 17.39
N LEU A 225 7.03 1.08 16.46
CA LEU A 225 5.70 1.64 16.29
C LEU A 225 4.87 0.63 15.48
N ALA A 226 3.83 0.08 16.11
CA ALA A 226 2.81 -0.70 15.44
C ALA A 226 1.62 0.20 15.09
N GLU A 227 1.14 0.10 13.86
CA GLU A 227 0.01 0.85 13.30
C GLU A 227 -1.00 -0.15 12.72
N TYR A 228 -2.25 -0.11 13.15
CA TYR A 228 -3.29 -1.07 12.76
C TYR A 228 -4.40 -0.41 11.92
N PHE A 229 -4.86 -1.11 10.88
CA PHE A 229 -5.81 -0.60 9.89
C PHE A 229 -6.97 -1.58 9.66
N ASN A 230 -8.18 -1.06 9.45
CA ASN A 230 -9.39 -1.84 9.15
C ASN A 230 -9.54 -2.26 7.68
N ASN A 231 -8.43 -2.37 6.95
CA ASN A 231 -8.39 -2.78 5.56
C ASN A 231 -7.08 -3.54 5.29
N LYS A 232 -7.02 -4.36 4.23
CA LYS A 232 -5.80 -5.11 3.84
C LYS A 232 -4.73 -4.25 3.16
N SER A 233 -5.06 -3.02 2.77
CA SER A 233 -4.23 -2.19 1.90
C SER A 233 -3.35 -1.18 2.64
N LEU A 234 -3.35 -1.17 3.97
CA LEU A 234 -2.64 -0.19 4.81
C LEU A 234 -3.03 1.25 4.48
N PHE A 235 -4.27 1.44 4.01
CA PHE A 235 -4.76 2.72 3.53
C PHE A 235 -5.43 3.52 4.64
N GLY A 236 -5.29 4.83 4.59
CA GLY A 236 -5.88 5.74 5.58
C GLY A 236 -4.94 6.03 6.76
N SER A 237 -5.50 6.65 7.80
CA SER A 237 -4.78 6.78 9.08
C SER A 237 -4.96 5.48 9.88
N PRO A 238 -3.94 5.02 10.63
CA PRO A 238 -4.12 3.89 11.52
C PRO A 238 -5.20 4.20 12.56
N LEU A 239 -6.04 3.21 12.83
CA LEU A 239 -7.12 3.35 13.80
C LEU A 239 -6.65 3.09 15.23
N ALA A 240 -5.59 2.31 15.36
CA ALA A 240 -4.89 2.08 16.61
C ALA A 240 -3.40 2.08 16.36
N THR A 241 -2.65 2.51 17.37
CA THR A 241 -1.19 2.47 17.38
C THR A 241 -0.71 1.97 18.73
N SER A 242 0.38 1.22 18.75
CA SER A 242 1.04 0.79 19.99
C SER A 242 2.56 0.82 19.83
N SER A 243 3.24 0.80 20.97
CA SER A 243 4.69 0.62 21.05
C SER A 243 4.95 -0.81 21.50
N VAL A 244 5.76 -1.57 20.77
CA VAL A 244 6.03 -2.99 21.04
C VAL A 244 7.52 -3.30 20.92
N ASP A 245 8.01 -4.25 21.71
CA ASP A 245 9.45 -4.59 21.74
C ASP A 245 9.83 -5.60 20.65
N GLU A 246 8.84 -6.33 20.12
CA GLU A 246 9.03 -7.31 19.05
C GLU A 246 7.83 -7.38 18.11
N VAL A 247 8.06 -7.83 16.88
CA VAL A 247 7.00 -8.19 15.93
C VAL A 247 6.73 -9.68 16.09
N ASN A 248 5.91 -10.04 17.06
CA ASN A 248 5.56 -11.43 17.37
C ASN A 248 4.13 -11.51 17.92
N PHE A 249 3.17 -11.63 16.99
CA PHE A 249 1.75 -11.61 17.28
C PHE A 249 1.08 -12.88 16.77
N ASN A 250 0.25 -13.45 17.62
CA ASN A 250 -0.68 -14.50 17.25
C ASN A 250 -2.07 -14.09 17.73
N TRP A 251 -2.88 -13.55 16.82
CA TRP A 251 -4.24 -13.15 17.12
C TRP A 251 -5.23 -14.33 17.00
N GLY A 252 -4.79 -15.49 16.49
CA GLY A 252 -5.66 -16.61 16.20
C GLY A 252 -6.81 -16.15 15.28
N SER A 253 -8.04 -16.50 15.62
CA SER A 253 -9.24 -16.05 14.90
C SER A 253 -9.71 -14.63 15.25
N GLY A 254 -8.91 -13.88 16.02
CA GLY A 254 -9.16 -12.50 16.41
C GLY A 254 -8.41 -11.49 15.56
N GLY A 255 -8.29 -10.27 16.07
CA GLY A 255 -7.51 -9.20 15.46
C GLY A 255 -6.84 -8.33 16.52
N PRO A 256 -6.03 -7.34 16.11
CA PRO A 256 -5.37 -6.45 17.04
C PRO A 256 -6.37 -5.59 17.82
N GLU A 257 -6.02 -5.27 19.06
CA GLU A 257 -6.84 -4.40 19.90
C GLU A 257 -6.94 -2.98 19.28
N GLY A 258 -8.07 -2.33 19.47
CA GLY A 258 -8.31 -0.96 19.01
C GLY A 258 -8.80 -0.83 17.56
N ILE A 259 -8.91 -1.93 16.81
CA ILE A 259 -9.62 -1.96 15.53
C ILE A 259 -10.90 -2.81 15.64
N ASN A 260 -11.88 -2.59 14.76
CA ASN A 260 -13.18 -3.28 14.82
C ASN A 260 -13.31 -4.43 13.79
N LYS A 261 -12.16 -5.04 13.43
CA LYS A 261 -12.04 -6.12 12.45
C LYS A 261 -11.20 -7.25 13.02
N ILE A 262 -11.66 -8.48 12.79
CA ILE A 262 -10.91 -9.72 13.05
C ILE A 262 -10.37 -10.36 11.77
N ASN A 263 -10.86 -9.90 10.60
CA ASN A 263 -10.43 -10.32 9.27
C ASN A 263 -10.34 -9.08 8.38
N ASN A 264 -9.59 -9.15 7.28
CA ASN A 264 -9.42 -8.04 6.34
C ASN A 264 -8.82 -6.79 6.98
N PHE A 265 -7.83 -6.99 7.86
CA PHE A 265 -7.10 -5.92 8.52
C PHE A 265 -5.63 -5.92 8.07
N SER A 266 -4.91 -4.84 8.39
CA SER A 266 -3.46 -4.79 8.16
C SER A 266 -2.74 -4.13 9.32
N ALA A 267 -1.44 -4.39 9.40
CA ALA A 267 -0.55 -3.80 10.37
C ALA A 267 0.75 -3.33 9.70
N ARG A 268 1.25 -2.17 10.11
CA ARG A 268 2.60 -1.69 9.78
C ARG A 268 3.40 -1.57 11.06
N PHE A 269 4.58 -2.17 11.07
CA PHE A 269 5.55 -2.04 12.14
C PHE A 269 6.75 -1.28 11.62
N THR A 270 7.22 -0.27 12.34
CA THR A 270 8.41 0.50 11.95
C THR A 270 9.29 0.74 13.17
N ALA A 271 10.58 0.44 13.04
CA ALA A 271 11.57 0.67 14.07
C ALA A 271 12.87 1.17 13.43
N ASN A 272 13.67 1.91 14.20
CA ASN A 272 15.05 2.22 13.84
C ASN A 272 15.96 1.35 14.72
N CYS A 273 16.68 0.44 14.06
CA CYS A 273 17.44 -0.63 14.70
C CYS A 273 18.93 -0.43 14.49
N TYR A 274 19.73 -0.63 15.54
CA TYR A 274 21.18 -0.66 15.40
C TYR A 274 21.65 -2.06 15.00
N PHE A 275 22.40 -2.14 13.90
CA PHE A 275 23.09 -3.34 13.42
C PHE A 275 24.60 -3.18 13.58
N ALA A 276 25.28 -4.25 14.01
CA ALA A 276 26.73 -4.24 14.17
C ALA A 276 27.51 -4.30 12.82
N GLY A 277 26.78 -4.38 11.70
CA GLY A 277 27.32 -4.72 10.39
C GLY A 277 27.49 -6.23 10.23
N GLY A 278 27.23 -6.76 9.03
CA GLY A 278 27.38 -8.20 8.74
C GLY A 278 26.24 -8.77 7.91
N ASN A 279 26.25 -10.08 7.71
CA ASN A 279 25.13 -10.79 7.08
C ASN A 279 24.12 -11.21 8.15
N TYR A 280 22.84 -10.95 7.91
CA TYR A 280 21.76 -11.30 8.81
C TYR A 280 20.72 -12.13 8.07
N GLU A 281 20.26 -13.22 8.69
CA GLU A 281 19.08 -13.93 8.22
C GLU A 281 17.85 -13.35 8.91
N PHE A 282 16.95 -12.74 8.14
CA PHE A 282 15.61 -12.39 8.60
C PHE A 282 14.73 -13.63 8.56
N GLN A 283 14.09 -13.93 9.68
CA GLN A 283 13.21 -15.07 9.87
C GLN A 283 11.78 -14.56 10.01
N THR A 284 10.90 -14.98 9.10
CA THR A 284 9.50 -14.53 9.10
C THR A 284 8.54 -15.69 9.14
N LYS A 285 7.48 -15.56 9.93
CA LYS A 285 6.30 -16.43 9.91
C LYS A 285 5.06 -15.56 9.81
N PHE A 286 4.15 -15.84 8.89
CA PHE A 286 3.00 -14.97 8.67
C PHE A 286 1.81 -15.70 8.04
N ASP A 287 0.61 -15.22 8.34
CA ASP A 287 -0.67 -15.61 7.74
C ASP A 287 -1.57 -14.37 7.78
N ASP A 288 -1.90 -13.65 6.70
CA ASP A 288 -1.77 -14.04 5.30
C ASP A 288 -0.50 -13.52 4.60
N ALA A 289 -0.20 -12.22 4.68
CA ALA A 289 0.75 -11.58 3.77
C ALA A 289 1.79 -10.73 4.50
N ILE A 290 2.99 -10.61 3.93
CA ILE A 290 4.08 -9.83 4.51
C ILE A 290 4.91 -9.09 3.45
N ARG A 291 5.45 -7.92 3.84
CA ARG A 291 6.61 -7.28 3.21
C ARG A 291 7.58 -6.80 4.28
N VAL A 292 8.86 -6.92 4.02
CA VAL A 292 9.92 -6.42 4.89
C VAL A 292 10.84 -5.48 4.11
N TYR A 293 11.11 -4.35 4.71
CA TYR A 293 11.91 -3.26 4.17
C TYR A 293 13.10 -2.98 5.09
N LEU A 294 14.23 -2.67 4.48
CA LEU A 294 15.41 -2.11 5.15
C LEU A 294 15.77 -0.80 4.42
N ASP A 295 15.78 0.32 5.14
CA ASP A 295 16.05 1.66 4.59
C ASP A 295 15.21 1.99 3.35
N ASN A 296 13.92 1.64 3.40
CA ASN A 296 12.94 1.76 2.31
C ASN A 296 13.14 0.84 1.10
N GLU A 297 14.14 -0.03 1.09
CA GLU A 297 14.26 -1.09 0.09
C GLU A 297 13.43 -2.30 0.51
N ASN A 298 12.44 -2.69 -0.29
CA ASN A 298 11.73 -3.96 -0.11
C ASN A 298 12.66 -5.11 -0.51
N PHE A 299 13.08 -5.91 0.46
CA PHE A 299 13.95 -7.05 0.18
C PHE A 299 13.25 -8.39 0.41
N LEU A 300 12.12 -8.48 1.10
CA LEU A 300 11.34 -9.71 1.28
C LEU A 300 9.86 -9.40 1.09
N GLN A 301 9.16 -10.17 0.24
CA GLN A 301 7.72 -10.01 0.06
C GLN A 301 6.99 -11.32 -0.26
N SER A 302 5.78 -11.43 0.28
CA SER A 302 4.72 -12.35 -0.13
C SER A 302 3.39 -11.64 0.13
N TRP A 303 2.82 -11.01 -0.90
CA TRP A 303 1.67 -10.10 -0.75
C TRP A 303 0.41 -10.66 -1.41
N ALA A 304 0.00 -11.83 -0.94
CA ALA A 304 -1.18 -12.55 -1.42
C ALA A 304 -1.82 -13.31 -0.25
N ASP A 305 -3.12 -13.56 -0.39
CA ASP A 305 -3.91 -14.35 0.57
C ASP A 305 -3.32 -15.77 0.66
N ASN A 306 -3.27 -16.33 1.88
CA ASN A 306 -2.70 -17.64 2.18
C ASN A 306 -3.68 -18.44 3.04
N ASN A 307 -3.75 -19.74 2.82
CA ASN A 307 -4.69 -20.59 3.58
C ASN A 307 -4.08 -21.13 4.88
N THR A 308 -2.77 -20.94 5.07
CA THR A 308 -1.99 -21.43 6.20
C THR A 308 -0.75 -20.56 6.40
N ALA A 309 -0.33 -20.38 7.65
CA ALA A 309 0.92 -19.74 8.01
C ALA A 309 2.13 -20.23 7.19
N LYS A 310 2.85 -19.29 6.58
CA LYS A 310 4.07 -19.52 5.82
C LYS A 310 5.30 -19.07 6.59
N ILE A 311 6.44 -19.66 6.24
CA ILE A 311 7.76 -19.24 6.71
C ILE A 311 8.59 -18.85 5.49
N ILE A 312 9.15 -17.64 5.52
CA ILE A 312 10.10 -17.17 4.51
C ILE A 312 11.28 -16.54 5.23
N ASN A 313 12.46 -17.11 5.04
CA ASN A 313 13.71 -16.52 5.54
C ASN A 313 14.46 -15.86 4.40
N ARG A 314 15.22 -14.79 4.70
CA ARG A 314 16.05 -14.13 3.71
C ARG A 314 17.29 -13.50 4.33
N GLU A 315 18.43 -13.77 3.71
CA GLU A 315 19.67 -13.12 4.08
C GLU A 315 19.75 -11.69 3.55
N ARG A 316 20.36 -10.82 4.34
CA ARG A 316 20.63 -9.43 3.99
C ARG A 316 21.96 -9.02 4.59
N ASN A 317 22.87 -8.56 3.74
CA ASN A 317 24.06 -7.85 4.20
C ASN A 317 23.65 -6.44 4.64
N ILE A 318 23.99 -6.06 5.86
CA ILE A 318 23.63 -4.79 6.48
C ILE A 318 24.92 -4.10 6.91
N GLU A 319 25.02 -2.81 6.62
CA GLU A 319 26.13 -1.99 7.08
C GLU A 319 26.04 -1.79 8.61
N LYS A 320 27.14 -1.37 9.22
CA LYS A 320 27.13 -1.04 10.64
C LYS A 320 26.45 0.31 10.84
N GLY A 321 25.44 0.37 11.69
CA GLY A 321 24.75 1.61 12.00
C GLY A 321 23.28 1.43 12.35
N ASN A 322 22.56 2.55 12.39
CA ASN A 322 21.12 2.58 12.59
C ASN A 322 20.42 2.46 11.22
N HIS A 323 19.50 1.53 11.10
CA HIS A 323 18.73 1.26 9.89
C HIS A 323 17.23 1.24 10.20
N GLU A 324 16.41 1.81 9.30
CA GLU A 324 14.97 1.69 9.41
C GLU A 324 14.56 0.28 8.97
N VAL A 325 13.93 -0.46 9.87
CA VAL A 325 13.25 -1.71 9.53
C VAL A 325 11.75 -1.44 9.53
N LYS A 326 11.10 -1.77 8.41
CA LYS A 326 9.65 -1.65 8.28
C LYS A 326 9.06 -2.98 7.83
N VAL A 327 8.03 -3.42 8.53
CA VAL A 327 7.28 -4.64 8.23
C VAL A 327 5.84 -4.24 7.94
N GLU A 328 5.32 -4.68 6.80
CA GLU A 328 3.92 -4.56 6.44
C GLU A 328 3.28 -5.94 6.44
N TYR A 329 2.05 -6.03 6.93
CA TYR A 329 1.30 -7.27 7.09
C TYR A 329 -0.17 -7.05 6.78
N TYR A 330 -0.84 -8.04 6.22
CA TYR A 330 -2.30 -8.10 6.29
C TYR A 330 -2.80 -9.51 6.58
N ASP A 331 -3.99 -9.54 7.19
CA ASP A 331 -4.84 -10.71 7.33
C ASP A 331 -6.07 -10.53 6.44
N ALA A 332 -6.40 -11.56 5.68
CA ALA A 332 -7.58 -11.66 4.84
C ALA A 332 -8.70 -12.42 5.56
N ALA A 333 -8.39 -13.58 6.13
CA ALA A 333 -9.38 -14.38 6.83
C ALA A 333 -8.76 -15.43 7.76
N SER A 334 -9.53 -15.80 8.77
CA SER A 334 -9.27 -16.94 9.67
C SER A 334 -8.15 -16.65 10.67
N ASN A 335 -7.01 -17.33 10.59
CA ASN A 335 -5.99 -17.24 11.62
C ASN A 335 -4.96 -16.18 11.26
N ALA A 336 -4.84 -15.16 12.09
CA ALA A 336 -3.89 -14.10 11.91
C ALA A 336 -2.64 -14.34 12.78
N VAL A 337 -1.48 -14.50 12.14
CA VAL A 337 -0.18 -14.59 12.82
C VAL A 337 0.88 -13.80 12.07
N ILE A 338 1.78 -13.14 12.81
CA ILE A 338 3.01 -12.58 12.28
C ILE A 338 4.15 -12.68 13.30
N SER A 339 5.30 -13.16 12.87
CA SER A 339 6.55 -13.16 13.63
C SER A 339 7.67 -12.73 12.70
N VAL A 340 8.48 -11.76 13.13
CA VAL A 340 9.66 -11.29 12.41
C VAL A 340 10.81 -11.13 13.41
N GLY A 341 11.92 -11.78 13.11
CA GLY A 341 13.18 -11.64 13.83
C GLY A 341 14.36 -11.76 12.89
N TRP A 342 15.57 -11.59 13.40
CA TRP A 342 16.79 -11.84 12.64
C TRP A 342 17.93 -12.32 13.52
N VAL A 343 18.83 -13.07 12.90
CA VAL A 343 20.07 -13.53 13.51
C VAL A 343 21.25 -13.14 12.62
N MET A 344 22.34 -12.71 13.22
CA MET A 344 23.59 -12.55 12.47
C MET A 344 24.10 -13.94 12.10
N ILE A 345 24.46 -14.11 10.83
CA ILE A 345 25.03 -15.34 10.29
C ILE A 345 26.45 -15.07 9.80
N ASN A 346 27.33 -16.07 10.00
CA ASN A 346 28.76 -15.96 9.72
C ASN A 346 29.12 -16.38 8.30
#